data_AF-A0A923V9D7-F1
#
_entry.id   AF-A0A923V9D7-F1
#
_cell.length_a   1.000
_cell.length_b   1.000
_cell.length_c   1.000
_cell.angle_alpha   90.00
_cell.angle_beta   90.00
_cell.angle_gamma   90.00
#
_symmetry.space_group_name_H-M   'P 1'
#
loop_
_entity.id
_entity.type
_entity.pdbx_description
1 polymer ?
#
loop_
_entity_poly.entity_id
_entity_poly.type
_entity_poly.pdbx_seq_one_letter_code
_entity_poly.pdbx_strand_id
1 'polypeptide(L)'
;MFNRTFLKVGILGIALFMVIGGIGFFNSMDFKKSINDFFGFDVKVYTWCPNHTVDFQWKNEAIPEKWKKASPSEIQAKFCQVSMEPIRNVDLAKLTFKPLLKAQSATAQTALLEWNSEAHVFRAQGLPFYSSSLSRELVDK
;
A
#
# COMPACT_ATOMS: atom_id res chain seq x y z
N MET A 1 20.30 58.53 -17.61
CA MET A 1 19.43 58.02 -16.52
C MET A 1 18.53 56.84 -16.93
N PHE A 2 18.66 56.27 -18.14
CA PHE A 2 17.73 55.24 -18.66
C PHE A 2 18.15 53.77 -18.41
N ASN A 3 19.41 53.47 -18.06
CA ASN A 3 19.89 52.07 -17.96
C ASN A 3 19.36 51.29 -16.74
N ARG A 4 18.99 51.95 -15.64
CA ARG A 4 18.53 51.23 -14.42
C ARG A 4 17.08 50.76 -14.51
N THR A 5 16.26 51.42 -15.32
CA THR A 5 14.83 51.10 -15.46
C THR A 5 14.62 49.92 -16.40
N PHE A 6 15.34 49.87 -17.53
CA PHE A 6 15.29 48.75 -18.46
C PHE A 6 15.79 47.44 -17.85
N LEU A 7 16.81 47.48 -17.00
CA LEU A 7 17.31 46.29 -16.30
C LEU A 7 16.26 45.69 -15.35
N LYS A 8 15.53 46.54 -14.61
CA LYS A 8 14.47 46.11 -13.68
C LYS A 8 13.27 45.50 -14.41
N VAL A 9 12.87 46.10 -15.53
CA VAL A 9 11.76 45.59 -16.36
C VAL A 9 12.14 44.28 -17.03
N GLY A 10 13.40 44.14 -17.49
CA GLY A 10 13.92 42.90 -18.06
C GLY A 10 13.94 41.74 -17.06
N ILE A 11 14.39 41.97 -15.82
CA ILE A 11 14.41 40.96 -14.76
C ILE A 11 12.99 40.53 -14.39
N LEU A 12 12.05 41.48 -14.29
CA LEU A 12 10.63 41.19 -14.06
C LEU A 12 10.02 40.33 -15.18
N GLY A 13 10.36 40.62 -16.44
CA GLY A 13 9.92 39.81 -17.58
C GLY A 13 10.44 38.38 -17.55
N ILE A 14 11.71 38.18 -17.22
CA ILE A 14 12.33 36.84 -17.12
C ILE A 14 11.75 36.05 -15.94
N ALA A 15 11.57 36.68 -14.78
CA ALA A 15 10.96 36.04 -13.62
C ALA A 15 9.50 35.61 -13.92
N LEU A 16 8.74 36.45 -14.62
CA LEU A 16 7.38 36.13 -15.03
C LEU A 16 7.36 34.95 -16.03
N PHE A 17 8.29 34.93 -16.99
CA PHE A 17 8.44 33.82 -17.94
C PHE A 17 8.84 32.50 -17.26
N MET A 18 9.70 32.53 -16.23
CA MET A 18 10.02 31.36 -15.41
C MET A 18 8.81 30.83 -14.65
N VAL A 19 7.99 31.71 -14.07
CA VAL A 19 6.79 31.32 -13.33
C VAL A 19 5.75 30.72 -14.28
N ILE A 20 5.50 31.36 -15.44
CA ILE A 20 4.53 30.87 -16.42
C ILE A 20 5.01 29.58 -17.09
N GLY A 21 6.29 29.48 -17.46
CA GLY A 21 6.88 28.25 -18.00
C GLY A 21 6.93 27.10 -16.99
N GLY A 22 7.11 27.41 -15.70
CA GLY A 22 7.06 26.45 -14.62
C GLY A 22 5.68 25.85 -14.40
N ILE A 23 4.60 26.63 -14.52
CA ILE A 23 3.22 26.14 -14.33
C ILE A 23 2.87 25.02 -15.32
N GLY A 24 3.42 25.05 -16.54
CA GLY A 24 3.28 23.94 -17.51
C GLY A 24 4.03 22.67 -17.09
N PHE A 25 5.20 22.81 -16.46
CA PHE A 25 6.01 21.68 -15.99
C PHE A 25 5.43 21.04 -14.71
N PHE A 26 4.94 21.86 -13.77
CA PHE A 26 4.30 21.39 -12.53
C PHE A 26 2.95 20.70 -12.74
N ASN A 27 2.28 20.97 -13.87
CA ASN A 27 1.04 20.29 -14.25
C ASN A 27 1.25 19.03 -15.10
N SER A 28 2.48 18.68 -15.47
CA SER A 28 2.74 17.40 -16.12
C SER A 28 2.48 16.24 -15.15
N MET A 29 1.80 15.19 -15.62
CA MET A 29 1.54 13.97 -14.82
C MET A 29 2.84 13.31 -14.34
N ASP A 30 3.93 13.48 -15.10
CA ASP A 30 5.24 12.93 -14.78
C ASP A 30 5.92 13.62 -13.60
N PHE A 31 5.72 14.94 -13.40
CA PHE A 31 6.25 15.62 -12.22
C PHE A 31 5.48 15.25 -10.95
N LYS A 32 4.14 15.10 -11.05
CA LYS A 32 3.34 14.56 -9.95
C LYS A 32 3.78 13.15 -9.57
N LYS A 33 4.06 12.29 -10.56
CA LYS A 33 4.57 10.94 -10.36
C LYS A 33 5.97 10.97 -9.71
N SER A 34 6.88 11.79 -10.22
CA SER A 34 8.25 11.90 -9.71
C SER A 34 8.33 12.49 -8.30
N ILE A 35 7.46 13.44 -7.93
CA ILE A 35 7.36 13.94 -6.55
C ILE A 35 6.70 12.91 -5.63
N ASN A 36 5.69 12.16 -6.08
CA ASN A 36 5.10 11.09 -5.28
C ASN A 36 6.10 9.96 -5.01
N ASP A 37 6.95 9.66 -5.99
CA ASP A 37 8.05 8.69 -5.87
C ASP A 37 9.18 9.20 -4.94
N PHE A 38 9.41 10.53 -4.87
CA PHE A 38 10.50 11.13 -4.08
C PHE A 38 10.11 11.43 -2.61
N PHE A 39 8.84 11.71 -2.33
CA PHE A 39 8.28 11.83 -0.97
C PHE A 39 7.63 10.51 -0.48
N GLY A 40 7.88 9.41 -1.20
CA GLY A 40 7.13 8.16 -1.14
C GLY A 40 6.98 7.51 0.24
N PHE A 41 5.85 7.79 0.88
CA PHE A 41 5.09 6.79 1.65
C PHE A 41 4.45 5.80 0.68
N ASP A 42 5.25 5.16 -0.16
CA ASP A 42 4.75 4.36 -1.27
C ASP A 42 4.18 3.06 -0.70
N VAL A 43 2.85 3.05 -0.55
CA VAL A 43 2.09 1.89 -0.11
C VAL A 43 2.22 0.84 -1.20
N LYS A 44 3.18 -0.08 -1.02
CA LYS A 44 3.43 -1.13 -2.00
C LYS A 44 2.28 -2.12 -1.98
N VAL A 45 1.58 -2.26 -3.11
CA VAL A 45 0.57 -3.30 -3.26
C VAL A 45 1.27 -4.63 -3.54
N TYR A 46 0.99 -5.63 -2.70
CA TYR A 46 1.56 -6.97 -2.77
C TYR A 46 0.43 -7.99 -2.90
N THR A 47 0.63 -8.99 -3.76
CA THR A 47 -0.28 -10.13 -3.87
C THR A 47 0.37 -11.35 -3.23
N TRP A 48 -0.16 -11.80 -2.10
CA TRP A 48 0.44 -12.92 -1.35
C TRP A 48 -0.13 -14.29 -1.74
N CYS A 49 -1.33 -14.31 -2.32
CA CYS A 49 -1.99 -15.53 -2.75
C CYS A 49 -1.28 -16.16 -3.96
N PRO A 50 -1.28 -17.50 -4.09
CA PRO A 50 -0.83 -18.16 -5.29
C PRO A 50 -1.64 -17.76 -6.53
N ASN A 51 -1.02 -17.85 -7.70
CA ASN A 51 -1.76 -17.75 -8.97
C ASN A 51 -2.79 -18.86 -9.07
N HIS A 52 -3.97 -18.56 -9.63
CA HIS A 52 -5.08 -19.51 -9.75
C HIS A 52 -5.48 -20.14 -8.41
N THR A 53 -5.63 -19.31 -7.37
CA THR A 53 -6.20 -19.75 -6.08
C THR A 53 -7.63 -20.23 -6.29
N VAL A 54 -7.93 -21.42 -5.77
CA VAL A 54 -9.25 -22.07 -5.90
C VAL A 54 -9.95 -22.27 -4.56
N ASP A 55 -9.18 -22.31 -3.47
CA ASP A 55 -9.73 -22.55 -2.12
C ASP A 55 -9.08 -21.64 -1.08
N PHE A 56 -9.87 -21.28 -0.08
CA PHE A 56 -9.50 -20.46 1.06
C PHE A 56 -9.98 -21.09 2.35
N GLN A 57 -9.06 -21.27 3.31
CA GLN A 57 -9.38 -21.87 4.61
C GLN A 57 -9.01 -20.91 5.73
N TRP A 58 -10.02 -20.37 6.41
CA TRP A 58 -9.84 -19.63 7.64
C TRP A 58 -9.30 -20.56 8.73
N LYS A 59 -8.21 -20.15 9.38
CA LYS A 59 -7.59 -20.89 10.50
C LYS A 59 -7.89 -20.26 11.86
N ASN A 60 -8.53 -19.10 11.87
CA ASN A 60 -8.95 -18.40 13.06
C ASN A 60 -10.48 -18.44 13.20
N GLU A 61 -10.97 -18.73 14.41
CA GLU A 61 -12.40 -18.82 14.71
C GLU A 61 -13.05 -17.43 14.93
N ALA A 62 -12.24 -16.41 15.24
CA ALA A 62 -12.68 -15.05 15.55
C ALA A 62 -12.96 -14.16 14.32
N ILE A 63 -13.00 -14.76 13.12
CA ILE A 63 -13.26 -14.05 11.86
C ILE A 63 -14.72 -13.56 11.82
N PRO A 64 -15.00 -12.34 11.30
CA PRO A 64 -16.35 -11.86 11.11
C PRO A 64 -17.23 -12.83 10.30
N GLU A 65 -18.47 -13.06 10.74
CA GLU A 65 -19.43 -13.99 10.09
C GLU A 65 -19.62 -13.71 8.59
N LYS A 66 -19.52 -12.45 8.17
CA LYS A 66 -19.59 -12.05 6.75
C LYS A 66 -18.55 -12.78 5.89
N TRP A 67 -17.35 -12.99 6.42
CA TRP A 67 -16.24 -13.62 5.70
C TRP A 67 -16.25 -15.15 5.80
N LYS A 68 -16.92 -15.71 6.81
CA LYS A 68 -17.13 -17.17 6.91
C LYS A 68 -18.08 -17.69 5.84
N LYS A 69 -19.04 -16.86 5.41
CA LYS A 69 -20.05 -17.18 4.37
C LYS A 69 -19.67 -16.67 2.98
N ALA A 70 -18.58 -15.90 2.87
CA ALA A 70 -18.14 -15.35 1.61
C ALA A 70 -17.62 -16.45 0.67
N SER A 71 -17.86 -16.26 -0.62
CA SER A 71 -17.34 -17.14 -1.66
C SER A 71 -15.82 -16.97 -1.81
N PRO A 72 -15.11 -17.98 -2.33
CA PRO A 72 -13.66 -17.89 -2.59
C PRO A 72 -13.26 -16.69 -3.45
N SER A 73 -14.08 -16.30 -4.44
CA SER A 73 -13.81 -15.14 -5.30
C SER A 73 -13.91 -13.81 -4.54
N GLU A 74 -14.87 -13.67 -3.63
CA GLU A 74 -14.99 -12.48 -2.77
C GLU A 74 -13.80 -12.38 -1.81
N ILE A 75 -13.40 -13.50 -1.21
CA ILE A 75 -12.22 -13.58 -0.33
C ILE A 75 -10.97 -13.21 -1.13
N GLN A 76 -10.80 -13.73 -2.35
CA GLN A 76 -9.66 -13.41 -3.21
C GLN A 76 -9.60 -11.92 -3.53
N ALA A 77 -10.70 -11.34 -3.99
CA ALA A 77 -10.77 -9.93 -4.37
C ALA A 77 -10.47 -8.98 -3.20
N LYS A 78 -10.78 -9.41 -1.97
CA LYS A 78 -10.63 -8.57 -0.78
C LYS A 78 -9.32 -8.75 -0.04
N PHE A 79 -8.79 -9.97 0.00
CA PHE A 79 -7.67 -10.29 0.88
C PHE A 79 -6.38 -10.61 0.15
N CYS A 80 -6.39 -10.96 -1.15
CA CYS A 80 -5.16 -11.35 -1.82
C CYS A 80 -4.25 -10.17 -2.17
N GLN A 81 -4.83 -9.04 -2.57
CA GLN A 81 -4.09 -7.80 -2.80
C GLN A 81 -4.08 -6.96 -1.54
N VAL A 82 -2.89 -6.79 -0.96
CA VAL A 82 -2.71 -6.09 0.31
C VAL A 82 -1.78 -4.91 0.11
N SER A 83 -2.14 -3.80 0.74
CA SER A 83 -1.29 -2.64 0.87
C SER A 83 -0.27 -2.91 1.98
N MET A 84 1.01 -2.96 1.63
CA MET A 84 2.11 -3.05 2.58
C MET A 84 2.50 -1.65 3.04
N GLU A 85 2.24 -1.38 4.31
CA GLU A 85 2.57 -0.15 4.99
C GLU A 85 3.76 -0.38 5.94
N PRO A 86 4.59 0.65 6.19
CA PRO A 86 5.75 0.53 7.07
C PRO A 86 5.32 0.27 8.51
N ILE A 87 5.91 -0.74 9.13
CA ILE A 87 5.71 -1.05 10.55
C ILE A 87 6.53 -0.05 11.38
N ARG A 88 5.89 0.61 12.34
CA ARG A 88 6.53 1.59 13.22
C ARG A 88 6.45 1.13 14.67
N ASN A 89 7.52 1.34 15.43
CA ASN A 89 7.54 1.15 16.89
C ASN A 89 7.17 -0.26 17.37
N VAL A 90 7.43 -1.29 16.56
CA VAL A 90 7.18 -2.70 16.94
C VAL A 90 8.45 -3.51 16.77
N ASP A 91 8.80 -4.27 17.81
CA ASP A 91 9.91 -5.22 17.78
C ASP A 91 9.44 -6.54 17.15
N LEU A 92 9.71 -6.70 15.85
CA LEU A 92 9.26 -7.86 15.06
C LEU A 92 9.78 -9.19 15.60
N ALA A 93 10.92 -9.21 16.29
CA ALA A 93 11.52 -10.43 16.82
C ALA A 93 10.73 -11.00 18.00
N LYS A 94 9.92 -10.18 18.68
CA LYS A 94 9.08 -10.59 19.82
C LYS A 94 7.65 -10.96 19.42
N LEU A 95 7.27 -10.74 18.16
CA LEU A 95 5.92 -11.02 17.69
C LEU A 95 5.70 -12.52 17.49
N THR A 96 4.64 -13.04 18.11
CA THR A 96 4.14 -14.38 17.80
C THR A 96 3.05 -14.25 16.74
N PHE A 97 3.28 -14.82 15.57
CA PHE A 97 2.32 -14.86 14.48
C PHE A 97 1.45 -16.11 14.58
N LYS A 98 0.14 -15.94 14.38
CA LYS A 98 -0.85 -17.01 14.34
C LYS A 98 -1.37 -17.18 12.91
N PRO A 99 -1.61 -18.42 12.44
CA PRO A 99 -2.25 -18.66 11.16
C PRO A 99 -3.63 -17.99 11.07
N LEU A 100 -3.89 -17.25 10.00
CA LEU A 100 -5.14 -16.54 9.79
C LEU A 100 -5.94 -17.13 8.62
N LEU A 101 -5.32 -17.17 7.44
CA LEU A 101 -5.96 -17.59 6.20
C LEU A 101 -4.97 -18.38 5.36
N LYS A 102 -5.36 -19.57 4.91
CA LYS A 102 -4.60 -20.37 3.97
C LYS A 102 -5.25 -20.27 2.59
N ALA A 103 -4.46 -19.92 1.58
CA ALA A 103 -4.84 -19.95 0.18
C ALA A 103 -4.25 -21.21 -0.49
N GLN A 104 -5.02 -21.87 -1.34
CA GLN A 104 -4.58 -23.03 -2.11
C GLN A 104 -4.91 -22.88 -3.59
N SER A 105 -3.92 -23.11 -4.46
CA SER A 105 -4.10 -23.10 -5.92
C SER A 105 -4.57 -24.45 -6.46
N ALA A 106 -5.06 -24.43 -7.70
CA ALA A 106 -5.35 -25.65 -8.46
C ALA A 106 -4.12 -26.56 -8.64
N THR A 107 -2.91 -25.99 -8.59
CA THR A 107 -1.63 -26.71 -8.69
C THR A 107 -1.09 -27.17 -7.32
N ALA A 108 -1.93 -27.16 -6.28
CA ALA A 108 -1.59 -27.52 -4.90
C ALA A 108 -0.50 -26.63 -4.25
N GLN A 109 -0.19 -25.47 -4.84
CA GLN A 109 0.62 -24.46 -4.17
C GLN A 109 -0.21 -23.84 -3.05
N THR A 110 0.43 -23.61 -1.91
CA THR A 110 -0.24 -23.00 -0.75
C THR A 110 0.51 -21.77 -0.29
N ALA A 111 -0.24 -20.75 0.12
CA ALA A 111 0.31 -19.61 0.85
C ALA A 111 -0.46 -19.45 2.15
N LEU A 112 0.26 -18.99 3.18
CA LEU A 112 -0.31 -18.72 4.48
C LEU A 112 -0.19 -17.24 4.80
N LEU A 113 -1.33 -16.63 5.11
CA LEU A 113 -1.42 -15.34 5.76
C LEU A 113 -1.51 -15.60 7.26
N GLU A 114 -0.60 -14.98 7.99
CA GLU A 114 -0.50 -15.02 9.43
C GLU A 114 -0.66 -13.61 9.98
N TRP A 115 -0.99 -13.50 11.27
CA TRP A 115 -1.18 -12.22 11.91
C TRP A 115 -0.76 -12.24 13.38
N ASN A 116 -0.47 -11.07 13.90
CA ASN A 116 -0.38 -10.80 15.32
C ASN A 116 -1.45 -9.75 15.64
N SER A 117 -2.48 -10.15 16.40
CA SER A 117 -3.63 -9.30 16.70
C SER A 117 -3.29 -8.13 17.63
N GLU A 118 -2.27 -8.27 18.48
CA GLU A 118 -1.88 -7.25 19.46
C GLU A 118 -1.13 -6.10 18.78
N ALA A 119 -0.25 -6.42 17.84
CA ALA A 119 0.54 -5.44 17.10
C ALA A 119 -0.08 -5.01 15.77
N HIS A 120 -1.23 -5.61 15.37
CA HIS A 120 -1.87 -5.42 14.08
C HIS A 120 -0.93 -5.65 12.88
N VAL A 121 0.05 -6.55 13.04
CA VAL A 121 1.03 -6.89 12.00
C VAL A 121 0.63 -8.19 11.33
N PHE A 122 0.69 -8.20 10.00
CA PHE A 122 0.45 -9.37 9.17
C PHE A 122 1.78 -9.94 8.67
N ARG A 123 1.79 -11.22 8.34
CA ARG A 123 2.95 -11.88 7.74
C ARG A 123 2.47 -12.84 6.67
N ALA A 124 3.10 -12.77 5.50
CA ALA A 124 2.87 -13.73 4.43
C ALA A 124 4.21 -14.16 3.86
N GLN A 125 4.41 -15.46 3.68
CA GLN A 125 5.66 -16.03 3.15
C GLN A 125 6.92 -15.56 3.91
N GLY A 126 6.80 -15.33 5.22
CA GLY A 126 7.88 -14.84 6.08
C GLY A 126 8.11 -13.33 6.04
N LEU A 127 7.43 -12.58 5.18
CA LEU A 127 7.54 -11.12 5.09
C LEU A 127 6.50 -10.45 6.01
N PRO A 128 6.92 -9.71 7.06
CA PRO A 128 6.01 -8.96 7.92
C PRO A 128 5.65 -7.62 7.29
N PHE A 129 4.39 -7.20 7.44
CA PHE A 129 3.89 -5.92 6.97
C PHE A 129 2.69 -5.43 7.80
N TYR A 130 2.49 -4.12 7.84
CA TYR A 130 1.24 -3.54 8.29
C TYR A 130 0.29 -3.40 7.08
N SER A 131 -1.02 -3.55 7.30
CA SER A 131 -2.01 -3.32 6.25
C SER A 131 -3.31 -2.79 6.86
N SER A 132 -3.59 -1.51 6.62
CA SER A 132 -4.81 -0.88 7.14
C SER A 132 -6.09 -1.51 6.58
N SER A 133 -6.06 -2.03 5.34
CA SER A 133 -7.21 -2.72 4.74
C SER A 133 -7.52 -4.04 5.44
N LEU A 134 -6.50 -4.85 5.75
CA LEU A 134 -6.68 -6.09 6.51
C LEU A 134 -7.11 -5.81 7.95
N SER A 135 -6.50 -4.84 8.62
CA SER A 135 -6.87 -4.46 9.99
C SER A 135 -8.34 -4.07 10.07
N ARG A 136 -8.81 -3.23 9.14
CA ARG A 136 -10.22 -2.79 9.11
C ARG A 136 -11.21 -3.92 8.90
N GLU A 137 -10.85 -4.93 8.10
CA GLU A 137 -11.77 -6.00 7.75
C GLU A 137 -11.76 -7.17 8.75
N LEU A 138 -10.67 -7.32 9.51
CA LEU A 138 -10.40 -8.52 10.32
C LEU A 138 -10.15 -8.24 11.81
N VAL A 139 -9.66 -7.05 12.17
CA VAL A 139 -9.28 -6.70 13.55
C VAL A 139 -10.20 -5.64 14.14
N ASP A 140 -10.41 -4.55 13.41
CA ASP A 140 -11.22 -3.41 13.85
C ASP A 140 -12.70 -3.75 13.62
N LYS A 141 -13.37 -4.21 14.67
CA LYS A 141 -14.80 -4.59 14.64
C LYS A 141 -15.72 -3.38 14.72
#